data_AF-A0A2N9LXJ8-F1
#
_entry.id   AF-A0A2N9LXJ8-F1
#
_cell.length_a   1.000
_cell.length_b   1.000
_cell.length_c   1.000
_cell.angle_alpha   90.00
_cell.angle_beta   90.00
_cell.angle_gamma   90.00
#
_symmetry.space_group_name_H-M   'P 1'
#
loop_
_entity.id
_entity.type
_entity.pdbx_description
1 polymer ?
#
loop_
_entity_poly.entity_id
_entity_poly.type
_entity_poly.pdbx_seq_one_letter_code
_entity_poly.pdbx_strand_id
1 'polypeptide(L)'
;MKVGIDLGTTNSALAYIDEREAEDRDFPPVHIFDTPQLVAAGRVEARRTLPSFLFLEEGQPVGFYAREQGAIVPTRLVHSAKSWLSNPDVDRTAKILPWDSQETGRVLSPVEVSSCFIAKFRDEWDKAKGVPLAEQDIVLTVPASFDEEARELTVMAARDAGLQKLTLLEEPAAAFYSWIANNLAQSRKKLFDGQTVLVCDVGGGTSDFSVIKVSREGDLVNFTRTAVGKHLLLGGDNLDLTLAWLVETKLNVPLSIRQRSGLRRQCSAAKEKLLNDPDLKSVEITVLGSGSSLIGKSLKSEILREEALELALEGFLPFSARGEGPKDEKRSLFRELGLPYVSDPAVTRHLNVFLESAGETPDAILFNGGFFIPRILQERVADVVGQWYGRRPEILENSELDLAVARGAAYYSYVRSTGSGVLVRGAAHLLHRAGRAEGREVSGGLPGAARRRGRLRH
;
A
#
# COMPACT_ATOMS: atom_id res chain seq x y z
N MET A 1 14.36 -5.81 18.89
CA MET A 1 14.28 -4.76 17.86
C MET A 1 12.83 -4.41 17.60
N LYS A 2 12.56 -3.16 17.19
CA LYS A 2 11.22 -2.68 16.83
C LYS A 2 11.10 -2.71 15.32
N VAL A 3 10.19 -3.52 14.77
CA VAL A 3 10.10 -3.77 13.33
C VAL A 3 8.79 -3.23 12.78
N GLY A 4 8.87 -2.54 11.64
CA GLY A 4 7.73 -2.11 10.85
C GLY A 4 7.77 -2.77 9.48
N ILE A 5 6.69 -3.46 9.11
CA ILE A 5 6.51 -4.07 7.80
C ILE A 5 5.39 -3.34 7.08
N ASP A 6 5.73 -2.70 5.96
CA ASP A 6 4.77 -2.23 4.98
C ASP A 6 4.50 -3.34 3.97
N LEU A 7 3.28 -3.88 4.00
CA LEU A 7 2.83 -4.89 3.02
C LEU A 7 2.03 -4.19 1.93
N GLY A 8 2.68 -3.47 1.02
CA GLY A 8 1.97 -2.66 0.01
C GLY A 8 1.47 -3.47 -1.20
N THR A 9 0.55 -2.87 -1.97
CA THR A 9 -0.06 -3.49 -3.17
C THR A 9 0.96 -3.77 -4.26
N THR A 10 1.88 -2.83 -4.50
CA THR A 10 2.89 -2.91 -5.58
C THR A 10 4.29 -3.20 -5.03
N ASN A 11 4.65 -2.55 -3.92
CA ASN A 11 5.93 -2.74 -3.25
C ASN A 11 5.70 -2.85 -1.75
N SER A 12 6.51 -3.67 -1.10
CA SER A 12 6.56 -3.85 0.34
C SER A 12 7.93 -3.43 0.86
N ALA A 13 8.03 -3.05 2.13
CA ALA A 13 9.29 -2.68 2.77
C ALA A 13 9.34 -3.10 4.24
N LEU A 14 10.55 -3.32 4.75
CA LEU A 14 10.78 -3.59 6.17
C LEU A 14 11.74 -2.55 6.72
N ALA A 15 11.35 -1.93 7.83
CA ALA A 15 12.18 -1.01 8.60
C ALA A 15 12.33 -1.51 10.04
N TYR A 16 13.41 -1.12 10.70
CA TYR A 16 13.63 -1.49 12.09
C TYR A 16 14.40 -0.43 12.87
N ILE A 17 14.22 -0.46 14.19
CA ILE A 17 15.02 0.27 15.17
C ILE A 17 15.72 -0.76 16.06
N ASP A 18 17.04 -0.66 16.15
CA ASP A 18 17.80 -1.34 17.20
C ASP A 18 17.82 -0.45 18.44
N GLU A 19 17.22 -0.94 19.53
CA GLU A 19 17.13 -0.19 20.79
C GLU A 19 18.52 0.14 21.35
N ARG A 20 19.52 -0.70 21.09
CA ARG A 20 20.91 -0.47 21.49
C ARG A 20 21.52 0.78 20.85
N GLU A 21 21.03 1.18 19.67
CA GLU A 21 21.46 2.41 19.00
C GLU A 21 20.65 3.65 19.44
N ALA A 22 19.58 3.42 20.20
CA ALA A 22 18.64 4.44 20.66
C ALA A 22 18.88 4.90 22.10
N GLU A 23 19.67 4.17 22.91
CA GLU A 23 19.82 4.41 24.35
C GLU A 23 20.33 5.81 24.72
N ASP A 24 21.10 6.48 23.85
CA ASP A 24 21.69 7.80 24.11
C ASP A 24 21.24 8.90 23.11
N ARG A 25 20.18 8.64 22.33
CA ARG A 25 19.72 9.58 21.31
C ARG A 25 18.31 10.06 21.60
N ASP A 26 18.10 11.37 21.42
CA ASP A 26 16.75 11.94 21.30
C ASP A 26 15.97 11.29 20.13
N PHE A 27 16.69 10.70 19.16
CA PHE A 27 16.14 10.11 17.95
C PHE A 27 16.73 8.72 17.67
N PRO A 28 15.92 7.64 17.72
CA PRO A 28 16.37 6.33 17.28
C PRO A 28 16.60 6.35 15.75
N PRO A 29 17.74 5.86 15.26
CA PRO A 29 17.92 5.67 13.83
C PRO A 29 16.93 4.62 13.32
N VAL A 30 16.14 4.99 12.31
CA VAL A 30 15.23 4.06 11.62
C VAL A 30 15.94 3.49 10.40
N HIS A 31 16.32 2.22 10.49
CA HIS A 31 17.00 1.51 9.42
C HIS A 31 16.01 0.90 8.46
N ILE A 32 16.40 0.81 7.18
CA ILE A 32 15.68 0.04 6.17
C ILE A 32 16.40 -1.28 5.99
N PHE A 33 15.65 -2.37 5.96
CA PHE A 33 16.21 -3.70 5.71
C PHE A 33 16.30 -3.95 4.21
N ASP A 34 17.51 -3.94 3.68
CA ASP A 34 17.79 -4.30 2.30
C ASP A 34 17.54 -5.79 2.11
N THR A 35 16.39 -6.13 1.52
CA THR A 35 15.90 -7.50 1.39
C THR A 35 16.58 -8.18 0.20
N PRO A 36 17.42 -9.21 0.41
CA PRO A 36 17.99 -10.01 -0.66
C PRO A 36 16.90 -10.72 -1.46
N GLN A 37 16.88 -10.47 -2.76
CA GLN A 37 15.89 -11.02 -3.67
C GLN A 37 16.53 -11.41 -5.01
N LEU A 38 15.95 -12.40 -5.66
CA LEU A 38 16.37 -12.80 -6.99
C LEU A 38 16.13 -11.63 -7.94
N VAL A 39 17.13 -11.26 -8.73
CA VAL A 39 17.03 -10.21 -9.77
C VAL A 39 17.17 -10.76 -11.18
N ALA A 40 17.86 -11.90 -11.30
CA ALA A 40 17.99 -12.70 -12.51
C ALA A 40 18.26 -14.16 -12.09
N ALA A 41 18.15 -15.11 -13.00
CA ALA A 41 18.44 -16.51 -12.72
C ALA A 41 19.83 -16.67 -12.06
N GLY A 42 19.87 -17.25 -10.86
CA GLY A 42 21.10 -17.45 -10.07
C GLY A 42 21.73 -16.18 -9.49
N ARG A 43 21.11 -15.00 -9.61
CA ARG A 43 21.66 -13.72 -9.12
C ARG A 43 20.73 -13.08 -8.09
N VAL A 44 21.26 -12.91 -6.87
CA VAL A 44 20.56 -12.26 -5.75
C VAL A 44 21.20 -10.91 -5.47
N GLU A 45 20.36 -9.90 -5.27
CA GLU A 45 20.79 -8.56 -4.82
C GLU A 45 19.88 -8.08 -3.69
N ALA A 46 20.46 -7.32 -2.76
CA ALA A 46 19.70 -6.68 -1.70
C ALA A 46 19.08 -5.38 -2.22
N ARG A 47 17.79 -5.16 -1.91
CA ARG A 47 17.07 -3.93 -2.28
C ARG A 47 16.21 -3.45 -1.13
N ARG A 48 16.04 -2.13 -1.04
CA ARG A 48 15.27 -1.45 0.02
C ARG A 48 13.78 -1.78 0.01
N THR A 49 13.25 -2.16 -1.16
CA THR A 49 11.86 -2.57 -1.35
C THR A 49 11.78 -3.96 -1.98
N LEU A 50 10.73 -4.68 -1.64
CA LEU A 50 10.36 -5.98 -2.22
C LEU A 50 9.10 -5.76 -3.08
N PRO A 51 9.19 -5.86 -4.41
CA PRO A 51 8.00 -5.84 -5.26
C PRO A 51 7.01 -6.93 -4.84
N SER A 52 5.75 -6.57 -4.65
CA SER A 52 4.66 -7.46 -4.20
C SER A 52 4.13 -8.33 -5.36
N PHE A 53 5.04 -9.08 -5.98
CA PHE A 53 4.80 -9.95 -7.12
C PHE A 53 5.29 -11.36 -6.79
N LEU A 54 4.51 -12.37 -7.17
CA LEU A 54 4.89 -13.78 -7.11
C LEU A 54 4.80 -14.37 -8.51
N PHE A 55 5.79 -15.16 -8.89
CA PHE A 55 5.80 -15.84 -10.19
C PHE A 55 5.56 -17.34 -9.99
N LEU A 56 4.59 -17.89 -10.72
CA LEU A 56 4.20 -19.29 -10.64
C LEU A 56 5.22 -20.18 -11.37
N GLU A 57 6.25 -20.57 -10.64
CA GLU A 57 7.21 -21.60 -11.02
C GLU A 57 7.73 -22.34 -9.78
N GLU A 58 8.66 -23.29 -9.99
CA GLU A 58 9.31 -23.99 -8.88
C GLU A 58 10.00 -23.00 -7.93
N GLY A 59 9.73 -23.15 -6.63
CA GLY A 59 10.24 -22.23 -5.60
C GLY A 59 9.49 -20.90 -5.49
N GLN A 60 8.48 -20.64 -6.34
CA GLN A 60 7.57 -19.48 -6.27
C GLN A 60 8.29 -18.16 -5.93
N PRO A 61 9.24 -17.69 -6.78
CA PRO A 61 10.02 -16.51 -6.45
C PRO A 61 9.11 -15.30 -6.23
N VAL A 62 9.47 -14.52 -5.21
CA VAL A 62 8.84 -13.26 -4.83
C VAL A 62 9.80 -12.11 -5.08
N GLY A 63 9.30 -10.95 -5.48
CA GLY A 63 10.08 -9.72 -5.60
C GLY A 63 10.43 -9.35 -7.04
N PHE A 64 11.61 -8.74 -7.22
CA PHE A 64 12.04 -8.17 -8.50
C PHE A 64 12.01 -9.17 -9.64
N TYR A 65 12.61 -10.35 -9.48
CA TYR A 65 12.61 -11.37 -10.52
C TYR A 65 11.19 -11.78 -10.92
N ALA A 66 10.28 -11.93 -9.95
CA ALA A 66 8.89 -12.29 -10.22
C ALA A 66 8.20 -11.25 -11.10
N ARG A 67 8.42 -9.97 -10.80
CA ARG A 67 7.95 -8.85 -11.61
C ARG A 67 8.54 -8.88 -13.03
N GLU A 68 9.84 -9.10 -13.18
CA GLU A 68 10.49 -9.11 -14.49
C GLU A 68 10.08 -10.32 -15.35
N GLN A 69 9.94 -11.51 -14.76
CA GLN A 69 9.45 -12.69 -15.48
C GLN A 69 7.96 -12.59 -15.81
N GLY A 70 7.17 -12.05 -14.89
CA GLY A 70 5.76 -11.77 -15.11
C GLY A 70 5.51 -10.81 -16.27
N ALA A 71 6.43 -9.89 -16.54
CA ALA A 71 6.34 -9.04 -17.71
C ALA A 71 6.49 -9.84 -19.03
N ILE A 72 7.22 -10.96 -19.01
CA ILE A 72 7.46 -11.84 -20.16
C ILE A 72 6.33 -12.89 -20.30
N VAL A 73 5.88 -13.46 -19.18
CA VAL A 73 4.83 -14.48 -19.11
C VAL A 73 3.74 -14.04 -18.12
N PRO A 74 2.84 -13.11 -18.53
CA PRO A 74 1.83 -12.54 -17.63
C PRO A 74 0.89 -13.56 -16.99
N THR A 75 0.57 -14.65 -17.69
CA THR A 75 -0.33 -15.71 -17.22
C THR A 75 0.18 -16.47 -15.97
N ARG A 76 1.46 -16.29 -15.62
CA ARG A 76 2.09 -16.86 -14.41
C ARG A 76 2.38 -15.83 -13.33
N LEU A 77 2.05 -14.56 -13.56
CA LEU A 77 2.30 -13.49 -12.61
C LEU A 77 1.12 -13.33 -11.66
N VAL A 78 1.39 -13.40 -10.37
CA VAL A 78 0.45 -13.03 -9.32
C VAL A 78 0.84 -11.68 -8.75
N HIS A 79 -0.10 -10.75 -8.71
CA HIS A 79 0.06 -9.40 -8.17
C HIS A 79 -1.25 -8.91 -7.54
N SER A 80 -1.23 -7.71 -6.94
CA SER A 80 -2.40 -7.05 -6.34
C SER A 80 -3.11 -7.88 -5.27
N ALA A 81 -2.42 -8.81 -4.62
CA ALA A 81 -2.99 -9.69 -3.59
C ALA A 81 -3.67 -8.88 -2.47
N LYS A 82 -3.11 -7.73 -2.11
CA LYS A 82 -3.69 -6.80 -1.14
C LYS A 82 -5.04 -6.22 -1.57
N SER A 83 -5.17 -5.81 -2.84
CA SER A 83 -6.43 -5.32 -3.40
C SER A 83 -7.50 -6.40 -3.46
N TRP A 84 -7.10 -7.67 -3.63
CA TRP A 84 -8.04 -8.79 -3.52
C TRP A 84 -8.43 -9.08 -2.06
N LEU A 85 -7.50 -8.97 -1.11
CA LEU A 85 -7.80 -9.04 0.33
C LEU A 85 -8.79 -7.95 0.77
N SER A 86 -8.73 -6.77 0.16
CA SER A 86 -9.62 -5.66 0.49
C SER A 86 -11.01 -5.79 -0.14
N ASN A 87 -11.22 -6.71 -1.09
CA ASN A 87 -12.45 -6.81 -1.85
C ASN A 87 -13.48 -7.72 -1.14
N PRO A 88 -14.57 -7.20 -0.58
CA PRO A 88 -15.57 -8.01 0.14
C PRO A 88 -16.45 -8.85 -0.78
N ASP A 89 -16.45 -8.57 -2.09
CA ASP A 89 -17.31 -9.25 -3.05
C ASP A 89 -16.76 -10.62 -3.50
N VAL A 90 -15.62 -11.06 -2.95
CA VAL A 90 -14.97 -12.33 -3.29
C VAL A 90 -14.60 -13.12 -2.03
N ASP A 91 -14.52 -14.44 -2.18
CA ASP A 91 -13.87 -15.28 -1.18
C ASP A 91 -12.35 -15.07 -1.23
N ARG A 92 -11.85 -14.33 -0.24
CA ARG A 92 -10.44 -13.95 -0.10
C ARG A 92 -9.53 -15.12 0.31
N THR A 93 -10.12 -16.27 0.68
CA THR A 93 -9.41 -17.52 0.99
C THR A 93 -9.45 -18.53 -0.15
N ALA A 94 -10.34 -18.32 -1.14
CA ALA A 94 -10.39 -19.16 -2.32
C ALA A 94 -9.17 -18.94 -3.22
N LYS A 95 -8.75 -20.00 -3.90
CA LYS A 95 -7.67 -19.99 -4.89
C LYS A 95 -8.15 -19.29 -6.15
N ILE A 96 -8.03 -17.98 -6.17
CA ILE A 96 -8.53 -17.12 -7.27
C ILE A 96 -7.42 -16.46 -8.08
N LEU A 97 -6.15 -16.59 -7.66
CA LEU A 97 -5.01 -15.95 -8.29
C LEU A 97 -4.10 -16.95 -9.04
N PRO A 98 -3.52 -16.55 -10.19
CA PRO A 98 -3.74 -15.30 -10.91
C PRO A 98 -5.12 -15.28 -11.59
N TRP A 99 -5.77 -14.12 -11.52
CA TRP A 99 -7.19 -14.02 -11.87
C TRP A 99 -7.46 -14.17 -13.37
N ASP A 100 -6.51 -13.72 -14.20
CA ASP A 100 -6.50 -13.76 -15.66
C ASP A 100 -6.02 -15.11 -16.25
N SER A 101 -5.75 -16.09 -15.39
CA SER A 101 -5.35 -17.44 -15.82
C SER A 101 -6.49 -18.15 -16.56
N GLN A 102 -6.37 -18.25 -17.89
CA GLN A 102 -7.32 -18.99 -18.74
C GLN A 102 -7.12 -20.51 -18.67
N GLU A 103 -5.92 -20.98 -18.31
CA GLU A 103 -5.59 -22.41 -18.23
C GLU A 103 -5.87 -22.97 -16.83
N THR A 104 -7.13 -22.95 -16.36
CA THR A 104 -7.57 -23.58 -15.08
C THR A 104 -6.49 -23.56 -13.99
N GLY A 105 -5.95 -22.36 -13.74
CA GLY A 105 -4.65 -22.16 -13.08
C GLY A 105 -4.72 -21.13 -11.96
N ARG A 106 -5.91 -20.92 -11.39
CA ARG A 106 -6.08 -20.19 -10.14
C ARG A 106 -5.66 -21.13 -9.01
N VAL A 107 -4.48 -20.86 -8.45
CA VAL A 107 -3.76 -21.83 -7.61
C VAL A 107 -3.47 -21.31 -6.22
N LEU A 108 -3.59 -19.99 -6.01
CA LEU A 108 -3.32 -19.33 -4.74
C LEU A 108 -4.45 -18.37 -4.38
N SER A 109 -4.69 -18.25 -3.08
CA SER A 109 -5.56 -17.24 -2.49
C SER A 109 -4.81 -15.94 -2.21
N PRO A 110 -5.51 -14.80 -2.13
CA PRO A 110 -4.95 -13.54 -1.65
C PRO A 110 -4.19 -13.66 -0.31
N VAL A 111 -4.69 -14.50 0.61
CA VAL A 111 -4.02 -14.80 1.89
C VAL A 111 -2.71 -15.55 1.66
N GLU A 112 -2.72 -16.65 0.89
CA GLU A 112 -1.51 -17.45 0.61
C GLU A 112 -0.41 -16.60 -0.03
N VAL A 113 -0.76 -15.73 -0.98
CA VAL A 113 0.20 -14.84 -1.65
C VAL A 113 0.78 -13.82 -0.67
N SER A 114 -0.07 -13.22 0.16
CA SER A 114 0.37 -12.26 1.18
C SER A 114 1.30 -12.92 2.21
N SER A 115 1.03 -14.17 2.56
CA SER A 115 1.91 -15.00 3.40
C SER A 115 3.28 -15.20 2.75
N CYS A 116 3.35 -15.49 1.44
CA CYS A 116 4.62 -15.60 0.71
C CYS A 116 5.46 -14.31 0.80
N PHE A 117 4.83 -13.13 0.72
CA PHE A 117 5.53 -11.85 0.83
C PHE A 117 6.10 -11.64 2.24
N ILE A 118 5.32 -11.92 3.28
CA ILE A 118 5.75 -11.81 4.67
C ILE A 118 6.85 -12.84 4.99
N ALA A 119 6.69 -14.08 4.51
CA ALA A 119 7.67 -15.15 4.69
C ALA A 119 9.01 -14.78 4.05
N LYS A 120 8.99 -14.10 2.89
CA LYS A 120 10.22 -13.60 2.26
C LYS A 120 10.99 -12.64 3.16
N PHE A 121 10.31 -11.72 3.86
CA PHE A 121 10.98 -10.85 4.84
C PHE A 121 11.53 -11.64 6.02
N ARG A 122 10.76 -12.57 6.59
CA ARG A 122 11.21 -13.44 7.69
C ARG A 122 12.47 -14.22 7.30
N ASP A 123 12.41 -14.94 6.20
CA ASP A 123 13.49 -15.85 5.79
C ASP A 123 14.79 -15.10 5.52
N GLU A 124 14.71 -13.91 4.93
CA GLU A 124 15.90 -13.09 4.69
C GLU A 124 16.39 -12.37 5.95
N TRP A 125 15.49 -11.92 6.82
CA TRP A 125 15.86 -11.34 8.10
C TRP A 125 16.62 -12.33 8.97
N ASP A 126 16.10 -13.55 9.11
CA ASP A 126 16.67 -14.59 9.98
C ASP A 126 18.09 -14.96 9.52
N LYS A 127 18.33 -15.03 8.21
CA LYS A 127 19.66 -15.23 7.61
C LYS A 127 20.61 -14.06 7.89
N ALA A 128 20.11 -12.82 7.81
CA ALA A 128 20.94 -11.62 7.86
C ALA A 128 21.23 -11.11 9.27
N LYS A 129 20.30 -11.28 10.22
CA LYS A 129 20.38 -10.66 11.56
C LYS A 129 20.81 -11.62 12.66
N GLY A 130 20.73 -12.94 12.43
CA GLY A 130 21.08 -13.96 13.43
C GLY A 130 20.16 -13.98 14.65
N VAL A 131 19.05 -13.22 14.62
CA VAL A 131 17.97 -13.22 15.60
C VAL A 131 16.64 -13.40 14.86
N PRO A 132 15.76 -14.30 15.31
CA PRO A 132 14.52 -14.58 14.60
C PRO A 132 13.61 -13.34 14.51
N LEU A 133 13.06 -13.08 13.33
CA LEU A 133 12.09 -11.99 13.12
C LEU A 133 10.86 -12.20 14.00
N ALA A 134 10.40 -13.45 14.13
CA ALA A 134 9.22 -13.82 14.91
C ALA A 134 9.33 -13.53 16.42
N GLU A 135 10.53 -13.26 16.94
CA GLU A 135 10.79 -12.88 18.33
C GLU A 135 10.85 -11.36 18.54
N GLN A 136 10.73 -10.56 17.47
CA GLN A 136 10.79 -9.10 17.54
C GLN A 136 9.40 -8.48 17.77
N ASP A 137 9.38 -7.19 18.13
CA ASP A 137 8.12 -6.43 18.22
C ASP A 137 7.71 -5.92 16.83
N ILE A 138 6.88 -6.72 16.15
CA ILE A 138 6.47 -6.48 14.76
C ILE A 138 5.19 -5.64 14.71
N VAL A 139 5.23 -4.57 13.94
CA VAL A 139 4.06 -3.83 13.46
C VAL A 139 3.90 -4.09 11.97
N LEU A 140 2.75 -4.61 11.57
CA LEU A 140 2.39 -4.86 10.18
C LEU A 140 1.33 -3.85 9.74
N THR A 141 1.50 -3.20 8.59
CA THR A 141 0.56 -2.17 8.14
C THR A 141 -0.58 -2.71 7.31
N VAL A 142 -1.74 -2.06 7.44
CA VAL A 142 -2.96 -2.33 6.67
C VAL A 142 -3.61 -1.02 6.22
N PRO A 143 -4.34 -0.99 5.10
CA PRO A 143 -5.08 0.19 4.68
C PRO A 143 -6.13 0.55 5.73
N ALA A 144 -6.36 1.84 5.93
CA ALA A 144 -7.39 2.30 6.85
C ALA A 144 -8.80 1.84 6.46
N SER A 145 -9.01 1.59 5.17
CA SER A 145 -10.23 1.13 4.52
C SER A 145 -10.51 -0.37 4.68
N PHE A 146 -9.57 -1.16 5.21
CA PHE A 146 -9.79 -2.59 5.46
C PHE A 146 -10.89 -2.80 6.51
N ASP A 147 -11.87 -3.63 6.15
CA ASP A 147 -12.84 -4.19 7.09
C ASP A 147 -12.18 -5.17 8.08
N GLU A 148 -12.94 -5.58 9.09
CA GLU A 148 -12.41 -6.46 10.15
C GLU A 148 -11.95 -7.82 9.59
N GLU A 149 -12.69 -8.37 8.64
CA GLU A 149 -12.33 -9.65 8.02
C GLU A 149 -11.00 -9.55 7.25
N ALA A 150 -10.80 -8.50 6.45
CA ALA A 150 -9.55 -8.26 5.74
C ALA A 150 -8.35 -8.09 6.70
N ARG A 151 -8.57 -7.49 7.88
CA ARG A 151 -7.57 -7.40 8.96
C ARG A 151 -7.25 -8.77 9.55
N GLU A 152 -8.26 -9.58 9.86
CA GLU A 152 -8.09 -10.94 10.35
C GLU A 152 -7.35 -11.82 9.34
N LEU A 153 -7.69 -11.71 8.05
CA LEU A 153 -7.03 -12.43 6.96
C LEU A 153 -5.57 -11.99 6.77
N THR A 154 -5.26 -10.72 7.01
CA THR A 154 -3.86 -10.24 7.02
C THR A 154 -3.09 -10.84 8.20
N VAL A 155 -3.71 -10.94 9.38
CA VAL A 155 -3.11 -11.63 10.53
C VAL A 155 -2.93 -13.12 10.24
N MET A 156 -3.89 -13.75 9.56
CA MET A 156 -3.78 -15.15 9.13
C MET A 156 -2.59 -15.34 8.18
N ALA A 157 -2.44 -14.50 7.16
CA ALA A 157 -1.29 -14.52 6.26
C ALA A 157 0.04 -14.40 7.02
N ALA A 158 0.11 -13.51 8.03
CA ALA A 158 1.31 -13.37 8.85
C ALA A 158 1.59 -14.61 9.73
N ARG A 159 0.55 -15.26 10.27
CA ARG A 159 0.68 -16.51 11.03
C ARG A 159 1.16 -17.66 10.15
N ASP A 160 0.63 -17.77 8.94
CA ASP A 160 1.07 -18.74 7.93
C ASP A 160 2.53 -18.51 7.54
N ALA A 161 2.95 -17.24 7.51
CA ALA A 161 4.35 -16.84 7.37
C ALA A 161 5.18 -17.00 8.66
N GLY A 162 4.68 -17.66 9.70
CA GLY A 162 5.40 -17.95 10.95
C GLY A 162 5.52 -16.77 11.94
N LEU A 163 4.84 -15.65 11.69
CA LEU A 163 4.82 -14.49 12.57
C LEU A 163 3.57 -14.53 13.47
N GLN A 164 3.70 -15.19 14.63
CA GLN A 164 2.57 -15.44 15.54
C GLN A 164 2.13 -14.21 16.35
N LYS A 165 3.04 -13.25 16.54
CA LYS A 165 2.81 -12.06 17.37
C LYS A 165 3.14 -10.82 16.57
N LEU A 166 2.13 -9.99 16.33
CA LEU A 166 2.28 -8.70 15.68
C LEU A 166 1.20 -7.73 16.15
N THR A 167 1.37 -6.46 15.84
CA THR A 167 0.35 -5.42 15.96
C THR A 167 0.03 -4.88 14.59
N LEU A 168 -1.26 -4.72 14.27
CA LEU A 168 -1.66 -3.99 13.08
C LEU A 168 -1.57 -2.48 13.31
N LEU A 169 -1.10 -1.75 12.30
CA LEU A 169 -1.15 -0.30 12.25
C LEU A 169 -1.74 0.14 10.91
N GLU A 170 -2.54 1.19 10.92
CA GLU A 170 -3.08 1.74 9.68
C GLU A 170 -2.00 2.52 8.94
N GLU A 171 -1.88 2.29 7.63
CA GLU A 171 -0.92 2.97 6.76
C GLU A 171 -0.91 4.49 6.89
N PRO A 172 -2.05 5.22 6.87
CA PRO A 172 -1.99 6.66 7.02
C PRO A 172 -1.46 7.11 8.39
N ALA A 173 -1.75 6.34 9.45
CA ALA A 173 -1.17 6.60 10.76
C ALA A 173 0.34 6.33 10.75
N ALA A 174 0.79 5.25 10.10
CA ALA A 174 2.20 4.94 9.92
C ALA A 174 2.92 6.05 9.15
N ALA A 175 2.40 6.49 8.01
CA ALA A 175 2.96 7.60 7.23
C ALA A 175 3.10 8.88 8.08
N PHE A 176 2.10 9.15 8.94
CA PHE A 176 2.13 10.27 9.88
C PHE A 176 3.20 10.10 10.97
N TYR A 177 3.36 8.90 11.53
CA TYR A 177 4.47 8.59 12.45
C TYR A 177 5.84 8.77 11.81
N SER A 178 6.00 8.43 10.53
CA SER A 178 7.24 8.72 9.80
C SER A 178 7.49 10.22 9.70
N TRP A 179 6.46 11.01 9.43
CA TRP A 179 6.60 12.46 9.38
C TRP A 179 7.04 13.02 10.74
N ILE A 180 6.45 12.54 11.84
CA ILE A 180 6.87 12.90 13.21
C ILE A 180 8.34 12.51 13.44
N ALA A 181 8.72 11.27 13.10
CA ALA A 181 10.08 10.76 13.30
C ALA A 181 11.12 11.62 12.58
N ASN A 182 10.82 12.06 11.35
CA ASN A 182 11.70 12.89 10.55
C ASN A 182 11.75 14.36 11.03
N ASN A 183 10.70 14.84 11.69
CA ASN A 183 10.50 16.26 11.94
C ASN A 183 10.28 16.60 13.43
N LEU A 184 10.61 15.75 14.41
CA LEU A 184 10.18 15.89 15.81
C LEU A 184 10.27 17.30 16.44
N ALA A 185 11.38 18.03 16.24
CA ALA A 185 11.51 19.39 16.75
C ALA A 185 10.63 20.40 15.98
N GLN A 186 10.41 20.18 14.69
CA GLN A 186 9.50 20.95 13.85
C GLN A 186 8.04 20.52 14.00
N SER A 187 7.73 19.25 14.27
CA SER A 187 6.37 18.75 14.46
C SER A 187 5.76 19.36 15.71
N ARG A 188 6.55 19.52 16.79
CA ARG A 188 6.12 20.29 17.98
C ARG A 188 5.81 21.76 17.69
N LYS A 189 6.36 22.35 16.62
CA LYS A 189 6.13 23.75 16.22
C LYS A 189 5.02 23.89 15.18
N LYS A 190 4.93 22.94 14.24
CA LYS A 190 3.97 22.93 13.13
C LYS A 190 2.60 22.40 13.54
N LEU A 191 2.56 21.52 14.55
CA LEU A 191 1.33 20.94 15.05
C LEU A 191 0.69 21.79 16.16
N PHE A 192 -0.59 22.12 15.97
CA PHE A 192 -1.41 22.84 16.95
C PHE A 192 -2.67 22.06 17.31
N ASP A 193 -3.27 22.39 18.47
CA ASP A 193 -4.48 21.73 18.93
C ASP A 193 -5.65 21.98 17.96
N GLY A 194 -6.34 20.91 17.57
CA GLY A 194 -7.45 20.96 16.63
C GLY A 194 -7.06 20.98 15.16
N GLN A 195 -5.76 20.96 14.81
CA GLN A 195 -5.31 20.93 13.41
C GLN A 195 -5.86 19.70 12.68
N THR A 196 -6.36 19.92 11.46
CA THR A 196 -6.81 18.85 10.58
C THR A 196 -5.75 18.55 9.52
N VAL A 197 -5.28 17.30 9.46
CA VAL A 197 -4.31 16.83 8.46
C VAL A 197 -4.99 15.81 7.55
N LEU A 198 -5.03 16.12 6.25
CA LEU A 198 -5.41 15.17 5.20
C LEU A 198 -4.21 14.28 4.87
N VAL A 199 -4.36 12.97 4.99
CA VAL A 199 -3.37 12.02 4.48
C VAL A 199 -3.85 11.49 3.13
N CYS A 200 -3.05 11.72 2.09
CA CYS A 200 -3.28 11.22 0.74
C CYS A 200 -2.27 10.12 0.43
N ASP A 201 -2.69 8.86 0.51
CA ASP A 201 -1.87 7.72 0.13
C ASP A 201 -2.26 7.24 -1.27
N VAL A 202 -1.41 7.51 -2.26
CA VAL A 202 -1.65 7.07 -3.63
C VAL A 202 -0.43 6.30 -4.13
N GLY A 203 -0.58 4.99 -4.16
CA GLY A 203 0.43 4.04 -4.60
C GLY A 203 0.41 3.79 -6.12
N GLY A 204 0.95 2.65 -6.52
CA GLY A 204 0.84 2.16 -7.89
C GLY A 204 -0.60 1.77 -8.24
N GLY A 205 -1.20 0.87 -7.46
CA GLY A 205 -2.53 0.34 -7.78
C GLY A 205 -3.71 0.96 -7.03
N THR A 206 -3.48 1.72 -5.96
CA THR A 206 -4.54 2.11 -5.03
C THR A 206 -4.42 3.54 -4.50
N SER A 207 -5.57 4.14 -4.17
CA SER A 207 -5.67 5.43 -3.50
C SER A 207 -6.51 5.28 -2.23
N ASP A 208 -5.97 5.76 -1.11
CA ASP A 208 -6.64 5.82 0.18
C ASP A 208 -6.52 7.23 0.77
N PHE A 209 -7.63 7.75 1.26
CA PHE A 209 -7.69 9.06 1.91
C PHE A 209 -8.10 8.91 3.37
N SER A 210 -7.48 9.69 4.25
CA SER A 210 -7.93 9.77 5.63
C SER A 210 -7.71 11.17 6.19
N VAL A 211 -8.49 11.52 7.21
CA VAL A 211 -8.31 12.76 7.95
C VAL A 211 -7.87 12.41 9.36
N ILE A 212 -6.79 13.06 9.80
CA ILE A 212 -6.25 12.96 11.15
C ILE A 212 -6.41 14.31 11.83
N LYS A 213 -7.05 14.32 12.99
CA LYS A 213 -7.14 15.47 13.87
C LYS A 213 -6.08 15.41 14.94
N VAL A 214 -5.34 16.50 15.09
CA VAL A 214 -4.34 16.70 16.13
C VAL A 214 -5.03 17.20 17.40
N SER A 215 -4.70 16.60 18.54
CA SER A 215 -5.06 17.13 19.86
C SER A 215 -3.78 17.35 20.66
N ARG A 216 -3.67 18.50 21.33
CA ARG A 216 -2.46 18.86 22.07
C ARG A 216 -2.79 19.30 23.49
N GLU A 217 -2.20 18.59 24.45
CA GLU A 217 -2.27 18.90 25.88
C GLU A 217 -0.86 19.20 26.39
N GLY A 218 -0.47 20.48 26.36
CA GLY A 218 0.90 20.90 26.68
C GLY A 218 1.90 20.42 25.62
N ASP A 219 2.86 19.60 26.03
CA ASP A 219 3.85 18.97 25.13
C ASP A 219 3.39 17.61 24.59
N LEU A 220 2.30 17.07 25.12
CA LEU A 220 1.71 15.83 24.62
C LEU A 220 0.90 16.15 23.37
N VAL A 221 1.24 15.46 22.28
CA VAL A 221 0.45 15.49 21.06
C VAL A 221 -0.20 14.12 20.90
N ASN A 222 -1.50 14.13 20.66
CA ASN A 222 -2.31 12.97 20.33
C ASN A 222 -2.89 13.18 18.95
N PHE A 223 -3.24 12.09 18.30
CA PHE A 223 -3.87 12.13 17.00
C PHE A 223 -5.03 11.15 16.98
N THR A 224 -6.10 11.56 16.33
CA THR A 224 -7.28 10.73 16.12
C THR A 224 -7.68 10.82 14.68
N ARG A 225 -7.81 9.68 14.03
CA ARG A 225 -8.36 9.60 12.68
C ARG A 225 -9.86 9.83 12.74
N THR A 226 -10.35 10.89 12.09
CA THR A 226 -11.75 11.31 12.13
C THR A 226 -12.54 10.87 10.91
N ALA A 227 -11.88 10.68 9.75
CA ALA A 227 -12.53 10.20 8.53
C ALA A 227 -11.62 9.23 7.73
N VAL A 228 -12.26 8.31 7.01
CA VAL A 228 -11.62 7.33 6.11
C VAL A 228 -12.40 7.24 4.82
N GLY A 229 -11.70 7.35 3.70
CA GLY A 229 -12.25 7.19 2.36
C GLY A 229 -12.41 5.73 1.96
N LYS A 230 -13.04 5.52 0.81
CA LYS A 230 -13.08 4.19 0.20
C LYS A 230 -11.68 3.79 -0.28
N HIS A 231 -11.40 2.49 -0.28
CA HIS A 231 -10.25 1.94 -0.99
C HIS A 231 -10.51 2.03 -2.49
N LEU A 232 -9.75 2.86 -3.21
CA LEU A 232 -9.93 3.04 -4.65
C LEU A 232 -8.86 2.24 -5.37
N LEU A 233 -9.24 1.42 -6.35
CA LEU A 233 -8.31 0.79 -7.29
C LEU A 233 -7.95 1.79 -8.39
N LEU A 234 -7.19 2.80 -7.99
CA LEU A 234 -6.76 3.92 -8.79
C LEU A 234 -5.39 4.37 -8.28
N GLY A 235 -4.40 4.50 -9.16
CA GLY A 235 -3.09 5.01 -8.79
C GLY A 235 -2.17 5.23 -9.99
N GLY A 236 -0.86 5.19 -9.74
CA GLY A 236 0.16 5.37 -10.77
C GLY A 236 0.14 4.35 -11.92
N ASP A 237 -0.35 3.14 -11.68
CA ASP A 237 -0.45 2.06 -12.68
C ASP A 237 -1.53 2.38 -13.73
N ASN A 238 -2.59 3.10 -13.33
CA ASN A 238 -3.61 3.59 -14.26
C ASN A 238 -3.06 4.69 -15.18
N LEU A 239 -2.18 5.56 -14.65
CA LEU A 239 -1.48 6.56 -15.47
C LEU A 239 -0.49 5.88 -16.43
N ASP A 240 0.19 4.83 -15.99
CA ASP A 240 1.07 4.02 -16.84
C ASP A 240 0.30 3.35 -17.99
N LEU A 241 -0.90 2.84 -17.72
CA LEU A 241 -1.78 2.29 -18.74
C LEU A 241 -2.25 3.35 -19.73
N THR A 242 -2.59 4.55 -19.24
CA THR A 242 -3.03 5.68 -20.08
C THR A 242 -1.92 6.14 -21.02
N LEU A 243 -0.68 6.23 -20.51
CA LEU A 243 0.51 6.52 -21.30
C LEU A 243 0.82 5.41 -22.32
N ALA A 244 0.67 4.14 -21.93
CA ALA A 244 0.82 3.03 -22.85
C ALA A 244 -0.19 3.10 -24.00
N TRP A 245 -1.45 3.46 -23.72
CA TRP A 245 -2.47 3.64 -24.74
C TRP A 245 -2.19 4.82 -25.68
N LEU A 246 -1.66 5.94 -25.15
CA LEU A 246 -1.16 7.05 -25.96
C LEU A 246 -0.07 6.57 -26.94
N VAL A 247 0.91 5.81 -26.44
CA VAL A 247 1.98 5.26 -27.29
C VAL A 247 1.44 4.26 -28.31
N GLU A 248 0.53 3.36 -27.93
CA GLU A 248 -0.12 2.44 -28.87
C GLU A 248 -0.84 3.19 -29.99
N THR A 249 -1.53 4.29 -29.65
CA THR A 249 -2.23 5.14 -30.61
C THR A 249 -1.27 5.84 -31.57
N LYS A 250 -0.14 6.36 -31.06
CA LYS A 250 0.92 6.95 -31.90
C LYS A 250 1.58 5.94 -32.84
N LEU A 251 1.85 4.73 -32.33
CA LEU A 251 2.44 3.66 -33.12
C LEU A 251 1.48 3.13 -34.19
N ASN A 252 0.17 3.18 -33.93
CA ASN A 252 -0.89 2.79 -34.84
C ASN A 252 -0.71 1.37 -35.43
N VAL A 253 -0.23 0.44 -34.61
CA VAL A 253 -0.05 -0.98 -34.97
C VAL A 253 -0.55 -1.89 -33.85
N PRO A 254 -1.10 -3.08 -34.18
CA PRO A 254 -1.54 -4.02 -33.15
C PRO A 254 -0.33 -4.57 -32.38
N LEU A 255 -0.38 -4.49 -31.05
CA LEU A 255 0.64 -5.05 -30.17
C LEU A 255 0.18 -6.37 -29.56
N SER A 256 1.09 -7.35 -29.50
CA SER A 256 0.90 -8.58 -28.73
C SER A 256 0.87 -8.32 -27.22
N ILE A 257 0.31 -9.25 -26.44
CA ILE A 257 0.25 -9.17 -24.97
C ILE A 257 1.65 -8.90 -24.36
N ARG A 258 2.68 -9.60 -24.88
CA ARG A 258 4.08 -9.43 -24.44
C ARG A 258 4.60 -8.02 -24.74
N GLN A 259 4.29 -7.48 -25.92
CA GLN A 259 4.67 -6.11 -26.29
C GLN A 259 3.96 -5.08 -25.42
N ARG A 260 2.67 -5.26 -25.13
CA ARG A 260 1.91 -4.38 -24.22
C ARG A 260 2.48 -4.38 -22.81
N SER A 261 2.84 -5.54 -22.30
CA SER A 261 3.48 -5.68 -20.99
C SER A 261 4.83 -4.94 -20.92
N GLY A 262 5.69 -5.14 -21.92
CA GLY A 262 6.97 -4.43 -22.03
C GLY A 262 6.81 -2.92 -22.25
N LEU A 263 5.74 -2.50 -22.95
CA LEU A 263 5.40 -1.10 -23.17
C LEU A 263 4.98 -0.42 -21.85
N ARG A 264 4.09 -1.03 -21.06
CA ARG A 264 3.67 -0.50 -19.75
C ARG A 264 4.86 -0.22 -18.84
N ARG A 265 5.82 -1.14 -18.77
CA ARG A 265 7.05 -0.95 -17.97
C ARG A 265 7.86 0.26 -18.44
N GLN A 266 8.02 0.45 -19.75
CA GLN A 266 8.71 1.61 -20.29
C GLN A 266 7.95 2.91 -20.03
N CYS A 267 6.62 2.88 -20.10
CA CYS A 267 5.77 4.03 -19.78
C CYS A 267 5.88 4.42 -18.31
N SER A 268 5.95 3.44 -17.40
CA SER A 268 6.18 3.68 -15.96
C SER A 268 7.51 4.39 -15.71
N ALA A 269 8.60 3.88 -16.29
CA ALA A 269 9.90 4.51 -16.19
C ALA A 269 9.96 5.90 -16.86
N ALA A 270 9.23 6.10 -17.97
CA ALA A 270 9.14 7.38 -18.64
C ALA A 270 8.34 8.40 -17.82
N LYS A 271 7.20 8.01 -17.26
CA LYS A 271 6.38 8.81 -16.33
C LYS A 271 7.23 9.32 -15.18
N GLU A 272 7.94 8.42 -14.49
CA GLU A 272 8.78 8.79 -13.36
C GLU A 272 9.84 9.83 -13.73
N LYS A 273 10.50 9.68 -14.89
CA LYS A 273 11.50 10.64 -15.36
C LYS A 273 10.87 11.99 -15.74
N LEU A 274 9.83 11.97 -16.59
CA LEU A 274 9.21 13.18 -17.15
C LEU A 274 8.54 14.05 -16.08
N LEU A 275 7.96 13.44 -15.04
CA LEU A 275 7.29 14.18 -13.97
C LEU A 275 8.27 14.70 -12.91
N ASN A 276 9.45 14.08 -12.73
CA ASN A 276 10.45 14.52 -11.76
C ASN A 276 11.50 15.48 -12.33
N ASP A 277 11.81 15.39 -13.63
CA ASP A 277 12.80 16.23 -14.29
C ASP A 277 12.10 17.35 -15.11
N PRO A 278 12.17 18.62 -14.68
CA PRO A 278 11.57 19.73 -15.42
C PRO A 278 12.27 20.04 -16.76
N ASP A 279 13.53 19.63 -16.92
CA ASP A 279 14.34 19.92 -18.11
C ASP A 279 14.22 18.82 -19.19
N LEU A 280 13.73 17.64 -18.82
CA LEU A 280 13.54 16.52 -19.74
C LEU A 280 12.33 16.74 -20.65
N LYS A 281 12.54 16.90 -21.96
CA LYS A 281 11.46 17.21 -22.91
C LYS A 281 10.67 15.99 -23.38
N SER A 282 11.33 14.86 -23.56
CA SER A 282 10.69 13.61 -24.00
C SER A 282 11.50 12.38 -23.59
N VAL A 283 10.86 11.21 -23.64
CA VAL A 283 11.50 9.90 -23.46
C VAL A 283 11.15 9.02 -24.65
N GLU A 284 12.18 8.48 -25.32
CA GLU A 284 11.99 7.48 -26.38
C GLU A 284 11.49 6.16 -25.78
N ILE A 285 10.46 5.59 -26.42
CA ILE A 285 9.86 4.31 -26.08
C ILE A 285 10.12 3.33 -27.23
N THR A 286 10.70 2.18 -26.92
CA THR A 286 11.05 1.16 -27.92
C THR A 286 10.26 -0.12 -27.68
N VAL A 287 9.35 -0.46 -28.58
CA VAL A 287 8.64 -1.74 -28.55
C VAL A 287 9.36 -2.74 -29.44
N LEU A 288 9.87 -3.82 -28.85
CA LEU A 288 10.58 -4.87 -29.58
C LEU A 288 9.65 -5.56 -30.59
N GLY A 289 10.18 -5.86 -31.79
CA GLY A 289 9.45 -6.56 -32.83
C GLY A 289 9.16 -8.03 -32.45
N SER A 290 8.05 -8.56 -32.93
CA SER A 290 7.67 -9.97 -32.75
C SER A 290 8.19 -10.82 -33.92
N GLY A 291 9.37 -11.43 -33.77
CA GLY A 291 9.94 -12.33 -34.78
C GLY A 291 11.15 -13.12 -34.27
N SER A 292 11.32 -14.36 -34.76
CA SER A 292 12.45 -15.25 -34.45
C SER A 292 13.73 -14.98 -35.26
N SER A 293 13.68 -14.06 -36.23
CA SER A 293 14.87 -13.51 -36.86
C SER A 293 15.45 -12.41 -35.95
N LEU A 294 16.78 -12.38 -35.82
CA LEU A 294 17.56 -11.37 -35.08
C LEU A 294 17.38 -9.92 -35.59
N ILE A 295 16.38 -9.65 -36.45
CA ILE A 295 16.07 -8.38 -37.11
C ILE A 295 14.54 -8.17 -37.15
N GLY A 296 13.84 -8.36 -36.03
CA GLY A 296 12.52 -7.75 -35.88
C GLY A 296 12.71 -6.23 -35.78
N LYS A 297 12.26 -5.44 -36.78
CA LYS A 297 12.32 -3.97 -36.72
C LYS A 297 11.66 -3.51 -35.42
N SER A 298 12.43 -2.88 -34.53
CA SER A 298 11.88 -2.28 -33.32
C SER A 298 10.98 -1.11 -33.71
N LEU A 299 9.84 -1.03 -33.06
CA LEU A 299 8.94 0.11 -33.17
C LEU A 299 9.41 1.17 -32.18
N LYS A 300 9.45 2.42 -32.61
CA LYS A 300 9.85 3.55 -31.79
C LYS A 300 8.73 4.58 -31.76
N SER A 301 8.51 5.15 -30.58
CA SER A 301 7.66 6.30 -30.34
C SER A 301 8.35 7.14 -29.26
N GLU A 302 7.77 8.28 -28.91
CA GLU A 302 8.17 9.03 -27.73
C GLU A 302 6.95 9.46 -26.91
N ILE A 303 7.20 9.71 -25.63
CA ILE A 303 6.27 10.41 -24.73
C ILE A 303 6.89 11.79 -24.47
N LEU A 304 6.16 12.84 -24.82
CA LEU A 304 6.55 14.21 -24.53
C LEU A 304 6.20 14.54 -23.08
N ARG A 305 6.98 15.42 -22.44
CA ARG A 305 6.71 15.86 -21.08
C ARG A 305 5.36 16.56 -20.95
N GLU A 306 4.99 17.35 -21.94
CA GLU A 306 3.68 18.03 -21.98
C GLU A 306 2.51 17.03 -21.97
N GLU A 307 2.61 15.92 -22.72
CA GLU A 307 1.59 14.87 -22.73
C GLU A 307 1.50 14.15 -21.39
N ALA A 308 2.66 13.86 -20.77
CA ALA A 308 2.69 13.25 -19.44
C ALA A 308 2.08 14.17 -18.38
N LEU A 309 2.36 15.48 -18.46
CA LEU A 309 1.78 16.49 -17.56
C LEU A 309 0.29 16.68 -17.79
N GLU A 310 -0.17 16.74 -19.04
CA GLU A 310 -1.58 16.86 -19.36
C GLU A 310 -2.38 15.67 -18.80
N LEU A 311 -1.90 14.44 -19.04
CA LEU A 311 -2.55 13.25 -18.51
C LEU A 311 -2.52 13.23 -16.97
N ALA A 312 -1.39 13.56 -16.34
CA ALA A 312 -1.28 13.52 -14.88
C ALA A 312 -2.07 14.64 -14.18
N LEU A 313 -2.00 15.88 -14.70
CA LEU A 313 -2.56 17.06 -14.05
C LEU A 313 -4.01 17.33 -14.45
N GLU A 314 -4.37 17.10 -15.71
CA GLU A 314 -5.73 17.37 -16.21
C GLU A 314 -6.58 16.09 -16.29
N GLY A 315 -5.94 14.92 -16.46
CA GLY A 315 -6.62 13.63 -16.39
C GLY A 315 -6.82 13.13 -14.95
N PHE A 316 -5.73 13.00 -14.20
CA PHE A 316 -5.75 12.39 -12.85
C PHE A 316 -5.94 13.39 -11.72
N LEU A 317 -5.45 14.63 -11.85
CA LEU A 317 -5.54 15.66 -10.81
C LEU A 317 -6.25 16.95 -11.26
N PRO A 318 -7.36 16.88 -12.04
CA PRO A 318 -8.00 18.07 -12.57
C PRO A 318 -8.47 19.00 -11.46
N PHE A 319 -8.48 20.30 -11.77
CA PHE A 319 -9.29 21.24 -11.01
C PHE A 319 -10.78 20.90 -11.21
N SER A 320 -11.52 20.85 -10.10
CA SER A 320 -12.97 20.63 -10.10
C SER A 320 -13.65 21.61 -9.15
N ALA A 321 -14.94 21.84 -9.33
CA ALA A 321 -15.70 22.60 -8.34
C ALA A 321 -15.86 21.78 -7.05
N ARG A 322 -16.01 22.45 -5.90
CA ARG A 322 -16.42 21.77 -4.67
C ARG A 322 -17.80 21.12 -4.88
N GLY A 323 -17.93 19.84 -4.57
CA GLY A 323 -19.15 19.05 -4.82
C GLY A 323 -19.19 18.36 -6.18
N GLU A 324 -18.23 18.61 -7.07
CA GLU A 324 -18.12 17.87 -8.31
C GLU A 324 -17.44 16.51 -8.06
N GLY A 325 -18.27 15.47 -7.93
CA GLY A 325 -17.83 14.10 -7.74
C GLY A 325 -17.40 13.38 -9.04
N PRO A 326 -16.98 12.11 -8.91
CA PRO A 326 -16.57 11.27 -10.04
C PRO A 326 -17.64 11.14 -11.12
N LYS A 327 -17.22 11.11 -12.38
CA LYS A 327 -18.10 10.96 -13.54
C LYS A 327 -18.25 9.49 -13.90
N ASP A 328 -19.50 9.04 -14.07
CA ASP A 328 -19.77 7.67 -14.54
C ASP A 328 -19.41 7.52 -16.02
N GLU A 329 -18.17 7.11 -16.30
CA GLU A 329 -17.75 6.75 -17.64
C GLU A 329 -18.25 5.35 -18.02
N LYS A 330 -19.19 5.28 -18.98
CA LYS A 330 -19.73 4.01 -19.51
C LYS A 330 -18.66 3.12 -20.20
N ARG A 331 -17.46 3.66 -20.45
CA ARG A 331 -16.30 2.96 -21.04
C ARG A 331 -15.06 3.16 -20.17
N SER A 332 -15.05 2.60 -18.95
CA SER A 332 -13.81 2.54 -18.17
C SER A 332 -12.77 1.69 -18.91
N LEU A 333 -11.60 2.27 -19.18
CA LEU A 333 -10.41 1.60 -19.75
C LEU A 333 -9.78 0.60 -18.77
N PHE A 334 -10.18 0.64 -17.48
CA PHE A 334 -9.51 -0.05 -16.38
C PHE A 334 -10.23 -1.31 -15.90
N ARG A 335 -11.20 -1.83 -16.66
CA ARG A 335 -11.89 -3.07 -16.28
C ARG A 335 -11.00 -4.30 -16.48
N GLU A 336 -10.19 -4.64 -15.49
CA GLU A 336 -9.87 -6.06 -15.28
C GLU A 336 -11.14 -6.74 -14.74
N LEU A 337 -11.47 -7.92 -15.26
CA LEU A 337 -12.58 -8.69 -14.73
C LEU A 337 -12.35 -8.93 -13.22
N GLY A 338 -13.33 -8.68 -12.36
CA GLY A 338 -13.36 -9.16 -10.96
C GLY A 338 -12.91 -8.18 -9.86
N LEU A 339 -12.05 -7.19 -10.14
CA LEU A 339 -11.73 -6.12 -9.19
C LEU A 339 -12.57 -4.86 -9.46
N PRO A 340 -13.09 -4.16 -8.43
CA PRO A 340 -13.96 -3.00 -8.59
C PRO A 340 -13.17 -1.72 -8.94
N TYR A 341 -12.56 -1.67 -10.12
CA TYR A 341 -11.88 -0.48 -10.62
C TYR A 341 -12.85 0.70 -10.77
N VAL A 342 -12.41 1.88 -10.32
CA VAL A 342 -13.17 3.11 -10.54
C VAL A 342 -13.19 3.47 -12.03
N SER A 343 -14.30 4.03 -12.48
CA SER A 343 -14.48 4.46 -13.87
C SER A 343 -13.75 5.77 -14.15
N ASP A 344 -13.85 6.73 -13.24
CA ASP A 344 -13.20 8.04 -13.35
C ASP A 344 -11.77 7.99 -12.79
N PRO A 345 -10.73 8.27 -13.60
CA PRO A 345 -9.34 8.32 -13.13
C PRO A 345 -8.99 9.58 -12.34
N ALA A 346 -9.88 10.56 -12.24
CA ALA A 346 -9.63 11.81 -11.53
C ALA A 346 -9.61 11.61 -10.01
N VAL A 347 -8.43 11.34 -9.46
CA VAL A 347 -8.14 11.21 -8.02
C VAL A 347 -8.69 12.41 -7.24
N THR A 348 -8.59 13.63 -7.78
CA THR A 348 -9.13 14.84 -7.13
C THR A 348 -10.65 14.84 -6.99
N ARG A 349 -11.40 14.26 -7.93
CA ARG A 349 -12.87 14.17 -7.80
C ARG A 349 -13.29 13.20 -6.71
N HIS A 350 -12.57 12.09 -6.56
CA HIS A 350 -12.77 11.16 -5.45
C HIS A 350 -12.39 11.79 -4.10
N LEU A 351 -11.29 12.55 -4.08
CA LEU A 351 -10.87 13.31 -2.89
C LEU A 351 -11.90 14.36 -2.49
N ASN A 352 -12.54 15.03 -3.46
CA ASN A 352 -13.60 16.01 -3.24
C ASN A 352 -14.77 15.39 -2.47
N VAL A 353 -15.31 14.27 -2.98
CA VAL A 353 -16.40 13.52 -2.32
C VAL A 353 -16.00 13.06 -0.92
N PHE A 354 -14.76 12.59 -0.75
CA PHE A 354 -14.25 12.19 0.55
C PHE A 354 -14.25 13.37 1.54
N LEU A 355 -13.64 14.51 1.18
CA LEU A 355 -13.57 15.67 2.06
C LEU A 355 -14.95 16.27 2.37
N GLU A 356 -15.87 16.25 1.41
CA GLU A 356 -17.26 16.66 1.66
C GLU A 356 -17.95 15.76 2.66
N SER A 357 -17.79 14.44 2.53
CA SER A 357 -18.35 13.48 3.47
C SER A 357 -17.73 13.57 4.86
N ALA A 358 -16.43 13.91 4.94
CA ALA A 358 -15.73 14.11 6.20
C ALA A 358 -16.19 15.39 6.91
N GLY A 359 -16.62 16.41 6.16
CA GLY A 359 -17.07 17.70 6.73
C GLY A 359 -15.94 18.52 7.37
N GLU A 360 -14.68 18.18 7.10
CA GLU A 360 -13.50 18.84 7.64
C GLU A 360 -12.73 19.61 6.56
N THR A 361 -12.14 20.74 6.93
CA THR A 361 -11.25 21.52 6.07
C THR A 361 -9.80 21.22 6.46
N PRO A 362 -8.98 20.63 5.57
CA PRO A 362 -7.59 20.34 5.89
C PRO A 362 -6.77 21.63 6.09
N ASP A 363 -6.06 21.72 7.21
CA ASP A 363 -5.00 22.73 7.42
C ASP A 363 -3.70 22.33 6.74
N ALA A 364 -3.46 21.01 6.64
CA ALA A 364 -2.27 20.44 6.05
C ALA A 364 -2.57 19.16 5.26
N ILE A 365 -1.71 18.83 4.31
CA ILE A 365 -1.72 17.58 3.56
C ILE A 365 -0.41 16.84 3.79
N LEU A 366 -0.51 15.57 4.14
CA LEU A 366 0.60 14.63 4.15
C LEU A 366 0.44 13.65 2.98
N PHE A 367 1.37 13.68 2.04
CA PHE A 367 1.37 12.74 0.92
C PHE A 367 2.12 11.45 1.30
N ASN A 368 1.65 10.32 0.76
CA ASN A 368 2.30 9.03 0.79
C ASN A 368 2.09 8.30 -0.56
N GLY A 369 2.93 7.29 -0.82
CA GLY A 369 2.82 6.47 -2.02
C GLY A 369 3.56 7.06 -3.24
N GLY A 370 3.94 6.15 -4.15
CA GLY A 370 4.82 6.45 -5.27
C GLY A 370 4.26 7.46 -6.29
N PHE A 371 2.93 7.58 -6.39
CA PHE A 371 2.29 8.53 -7.31
C PHE A 371 2.65 9.97 -6.96
N PHE A 372 2.82 10.28 -5.67
CA PHE A 372 3.12 11.63 -5.21
C PHE A 372 4.61 11.93 -5.07
N ILE A 373 5.52 11.05 -5.50
CA ILE A 373 6.97 11.37 -5.52
C ILE A 373 7.25 12.67 -6.31
N PRO A 374 6.69 12.89 -7.51
CA PRO A 374 6.88 14.15 -8.23
C PRO A 374 6.20 15.32 -7.49
N ARG A 375 7.01 16.31 -7.09
CA ARG A 375 6.52 17.46 -6.31
C ARG A 375 5.39 18.23 -7.01
N ILE A 376 5.40 18.29 -8.33
CA ILE A 376 4.36 18.96 -9.12
C ILE A 376 2.95 18.39 -8.87
N LEU A 377 2.84 17.08 -8.59
CA LEU A 377 1.56 16.44 -8.30
C LEU A 377 1.05 16.78 -6.89
N GLN A 378 1.97 16.89 -5.92
CA GLN A 378 1.65 17.35 -4.56
C GLN A 378 1.15 18.81 -4.58
N GLU A 379 1.88 19.68 -5.27
CA GLU A 379 1.50 21.10 -5.40
C GLU A 379 0.14 21.24 -6.08
N ARG A 380 -0.12 20.45 -7.14
CA ARG A 380 -1.43 20.44 -7.81
C ARG A 380 -2.56 20.07 -6.85
N VAL A 381 -2.42 19.03 -6.04
CA VAL A 381 -3.47 18.65 -5.07
C VAL A 381 -3.67 19.75 -4.02
N ALA A 382 -2.60 20.35 -3.50
CA ALA A 382 -2.71 21.46 -2.56
C ALA A 382 -3.42 22.67 -3.18
N ASP A 383 -3.16 22.99 -4.45
CA ASP A 383 -3.85 24.07 -5.17
C ASP A 383 -5.34 23.75 -5.37
N VAL A 384 -5.66 22.51 -5.76
CA VAL A 384 -7.04 22.05 -5.94
C VAL A 384 -7.82 22.12 -4.62
N VAL A 385 -7.26 21.62 -3.52
CA VAL A 385 -7.88 21.74 -2.18
C VAL A 385 -7.98 23.21 -1.77
N GLY A 386 -6.95 24.01 -2.06
CA GLY A 386 -6.97 25.45 -1.82
C GLY A 386 -8.11 26.17 -2.54
N GLN A 387 -8.42 25.78 -3.78
CA GLN A 387 -9.57 26.30 -4.51
C GLN A 387 -10.90 25.94 -3.84
N TRP A 388 -11.06 24.71 -3.33
CA TRP A 388 -12.32 24.27 -2.70
C TRP A 388 -12.64 24.99 -1.39
N TYR A 389 -11.60 25.32 -0.61
CA TYR A 389 -11.75 25.83 0.75
C TYR A 389 -11.29 27.29 0.93
N GLY A 390 -10.78 27.93 -0.13
CA GLY A 390 -10.27 29.31 -0.10
C GLY A 390 -8.96 29.50 0.68
N ARG A 391 -8.38 28.41 1.20
CA ARG A 391 -7.10 28.39 1.89
C ARG A 391 -6.30 27.18 1.44
N ARG A 392 -5.11 27.45 0.90
CA ARG A 392 -4.17 26.41 0.51
C ARG A 392 -3.61 25.71 1.76
N PRO A 393 -3.74 24.38 1.89
CA PRO A 393 -3.19 23.66 3.03
C PRO A 393 -1.66 23.59 2.96
N GLU A 394 -1.00 23.51 4.12
CA GLU A 394 0.44 23.29 4.20
C GLU A 394 0.79 21.86 3.75
N ILE A 395 1.83 21.70 2.94
CA ILE A 395 2.33 20.36 2.60
C ILE A 395 3.33 19.91 3.69
N LEU A 396 3.01 18.81 4.37
CA LEU A 396 3.89 18.16 5.33
C LEU A 396 4.82 17.19 4.60
N GLU A 397 6.13 17.35 4.76
CA GLU A 397 7.13 16.62 3.96
C GLU A 397 7.66 15.37 4.67
N ASN A 398 7.47 14.22 4.03
CA ASN A 398 8.16 12.98 4.33
C ASN A 398 9.38 12.83 3.41
N SER A 399 10.52 12.37 3.96
CA SER A 399 11.78 12.27 3.22
C SER A 399 11.76 11.22 2.10
N GLU A 400 11.05 10.11 2.29
CA GLU A 400 10.98 8.98 1.36
C GLU A 400 9.57 8.38 1.39
N LEU A 401 8.70 8.80 0.45
CA LEU A 401 7.27 8.45 0.44
C LEU A 401 7.00 6.95 0.26
N ASP A 402 7.91 6.24 -0.40
CA ASP A 402 7.84 4.79 -0.63
C ASP A 402 8.28 3.95 0.57
N LEU A 403 8.90 4.57 1.58
CA LEU A 403 9.41 3.91 2.79
C LEU A 403 8.80 4.47 4.08
N ALA A 404 8.03 5.55 3.98
CA ALA A 404 7.45 6.25 5.13
C ALA A 404 6.55 5.34 5.97
N VAL A 405 5.75 4.47 5.34
CA VAL A 405 4.86 3.55 6.05
C VAL A 405 5.65 2.55 6.90
N ALA A 406 6.65 1.87 6.33
CA ALA A 406 7.49 0.94 7.07
C ALA A 406 8.26 1.63 8.21
N ARG A 407 8.86 2.80 7.92
CA ARG A 407 9.58 3.60 8.93
C ARG A 407 8.69 4.02 10.08
N GLY A 408 7.51 4.53 9.76
CA GLY A 408 6.53 4.96 10.74
C GLY A 408 5.99 3.82 11.58
N ALA A 409 5.82 2.63 11.00
CA ALA A 409 5.46 1.42 11.74
C ALA A 409 6.55 1.00 12.74
N ALA A 410 7.83 1.05 12.33
CA ALA A 410 8.95 0.79 13.23
C ALA A 410 9.03 1.83 14.36
N TYR A 411 8.87 3.11 14.03
CA TYR A 411 8.85 4.20 15.00
C TYR A 411 7.66 4.08 15.97
N TYR A 412 6.47 3.74 15.49
CA TYR A 412 5.31 3.48 16.34
C TYR A 412 5.59 2.34 17.34
N SER A 413 6.17 1.23 16.88
CA SER A 413 6.56 0.11 17.74
C SER A 413 7.53 0.56 18.84
N TYR A 414 8.50 1.42 18.50
CA TYR A 414 9.41 2.04 19.47
C TYR A 414 8.69 2.92 20.49
N VAL A 415 7.92 3.93 20.05
CA VAL A 415 7.23 4.86 20.96
C VAL A 415 6.28 4.12 21.90
N ARG A 416 5.55 3.13 21.38
CA ARG A 416 4.59 2.34 22.18
C ARG A 416 5.28 1.52 23.29
N SER A 417 6.48 1.02 23.04
CA SER A 417 7.16 0.12 23.98
C SER A 417 8.04 0.87 24.98
N THR A 418 8.61 2.02 24.60
CA THR A 418 9.47 2.83 25.47
C THR A 418 8.69 3.91 26.22
N GLY A 419 7.51 4.31 25.72
CA GLY A 419 6.79 5.49 26.20
C GLY A 419 7.45 6.81 25.77
N SER A 420 8.56 6.74 25.02
CA SER A 420 9.31 7.89 24.52
C SER A 420 8.76 8.32 23.17
N GLY A 421 8.06 9.45 23.11
CA GLY A 421 7.58 10.04 21.86
C GLY A 421 6.09 10.39 21.87
N VAL A 422 5.52 10.52 20.67
CA VAL A 422 4.16 11.00 20.44
C VAL A 422 3.29 9.83 19.99
N LEU A 423 2.14 9.57 20.62
CA LEU A 423 1.26 8.44 20.29
C LEU A 423 0.00 8.90 19.52
N VAL A 424 -0.18 8.40 18.31
CA VAL A 424 -1.47 8.34 17.58
C VAL A 424 -2.35 7.26 18.21
N ARG A 425 -3.55 7.63 18.67
CA ARG A 425 -4.59 6.67 19.05
C ARG A 425 -5.61 6.61 17.89
N GLY A 426 -5.60 5.50 17.16
CA GLY A 426 -6.73 5.18 16.27
C GLY A 426 -8.02 5.03 17.09
N ALA A 427 -9.17 5.29 16.47
CA ALA A 427 -10.47 4.99 17.09
C ALA A 427 -10.44 3.54 17.62
N ALA A 428 -10.81 3.36 18.88
CA ALA A 428 -10.61 2.11 19.61
C ALA A 428 -11.33 0.94 18.91
N HIS A 429 -10.55 0.08 18.25
CA HIS A 429 -10.95 -1.27 17.88
C HIS A 429 -10.07 -2.24 18.65
N LEU A 430 -10.70 -3.25 19.24
CA LEU A 430 -10.18 -4.14 20.27
C LEU A 430 -8.82 -4.74 19.88
N LEU A 431 -7.85 -4.60 20.80
CA LEU A 431 -6.62 -5.37 20.77
C LEU A 431 -6.95 -6.87 20.86
N HIS A 432 -6.86 -7.60 19.75
CA HIS A 432 -6.77 -9.05 19.78
C HIS A 432 -5.41 -9.47 20.36
N ARG A 433 -5.30 -9.47 21.69
CA ARG A 433 -4.33 -10.34 22.36
C ARG A 433 -4.82 -11.77 22.21
N ALA A 434 -4.21 -12.54 21.32
CA ALA A 434 -4.37 -13.99 21.29
C ALA A 434 -3.80 -14.56 22.60
N GLY A 435 -4.66 -14.68 23.61
CA GLY A 435 -4.36 -15.24 24.92
C GLY A 435 -4.43 -16.76 24.88
N ARG A 436 -3.39 -17.39 25.43
CA ARG A 436 -3.28 -18.82 25.72
C ARG A 436 -4.56 -19.36 26.36
N ALA A 437 -5.08 -20.44 25.79
CA ALA A 437 -6.01 -21.32 26.50
C ALA A 437 -5.22 -22.08 27.58
N GLU A 438 -5.26 -21.60 28.82
CA GLU A 438 -4.91 -22.43 29.97
C GLU A 438 -6.08 -23.39 30.23
N GLY A 439 -5.76 -24.68 30.19
CA GLY A 439 -6.70 -25.76 30.39
C GLY A 439 -7.31 -25.73 31.78
N ARG A 440 -8.61 -26.04 31.84
CA ARG A 440 -9.23 -26.58 33.04
C ARG A 440 -9.68 -28.00 32.77
N GLU A 441 -9.05 -28.91 33.50
CA GLU A 441 -9.36 -30.31 33.61
C GLU A 441 -10.84 -30.52 33.98
N VAL A 442 -11.48 -31.47 33.31
CA VAL A 442 -12.80 -31.99 33.66
C VAL A 442 -12.57 -33.27 34.46
N SER A 443 -12.72 -33.19 35.78
CA SER A 443 -12.81 -34.37 36.66
C SER A 443 -14.28 -34.70 36.93
N GLY A 444 -14.68 -35.93 36.63
CA GLY A 444 -16.05 -36.43 36.72
C GLY A 444 -16.56 -36.69 38.14
N GLY A 445 -17.88 -36.88 38.22
CA GLY A 445 -18.60 -37.35 39.41
C GLY A 445 -20.12 -37.34 39.22
N LEU A 446 -20.69 -38.47 38.80
CA LEU A 446 -22.06 -38.90 39.14
C LEU A 446 -22.03 -39.46 40.59
N PRO A 447 -23.14 -39.62 41.35
CA PRO A 447 -24.49 -39.99 40.90
C PRO A 447 -25.69 -39.40 41.70
N GLY A 448 -26.93 -39.67 41.26
CA GLY A 448 -28.10 -39.48 42.11
C GLY A 448 -29.46 -39.63 41.40
N ALA A 449 -29.95 -40.86 41.31
CA ALA A 449 -31.31 -41.17 40.87
C ALA A 449 -32.34 -40.87 41.97
N ALA A 450 -33.44 -40.18 41.65
CA ALA A 450 -34.68 -40.27 42.42
C ALA A 450 -35.92 -40.07 41.54
N ARG A 451 -36.85 -41.01 41.70
CA ARG A 451 -38.09 -41.20 40.97
C ARG A 451 -39.20 -40.20 41.38
N ARG A 452 -40.16 -40.07 40.45
CA ARG A 452 -41.63 -40.20 40.64
C ARG A 452 -42.51 -38.94 40.81
N ARG A 453 -43.57 -38.97 39.99
CA ARG A 453 -44.97 -38.52 40.13
C ARG A 453 -45.33 -37.21 39.43
N GLY A 454 -46.15 -37.36 38.40
CA GLY A 454 -46.79 -36.25 37.70
C GLY A 454 -48.08 -35.75 38.36
N ARG A 455 -48.68 -34.75 37.72
CA ARG A 455 -50.11 -34.50 37.66
C ARG A 455 -50.42 -33.54 36.52
N LEU A 456 -51.50 -33.87 35.81
CA LEU A 456 -52.21 -33.12 34.78
C LEU A 456 -52.94 -31.88 35.35
N ARG A 457 -53.43 -31.06 34.39
CA ARG A 457 -54.38 -29.92 34.42
C ARG A 457 -53.65 -28.58 34.24
N HIS A 458 -53.96 -27.72 33.26
CA HIS A 458 -55.10 -27.57 32.34
C HIS A 458 -54.61 -27.11 30.97
#